data_AF-A0A5J4PIB6-F1
#
_entry.id   AF-A0A5J4PIB6-F1
#
_cell.length_a   1.000
_cell.length_b   1.000
_cell.length_c   1.000
_cell.angle_alpha   90.00
_cell.angle_beta   90.00
_cell.angle_gamma   90.00
#
_symmetry.space_group_name_H-M   'P 1'
#
loop_
_entity.id
_entity.type
_entity.pdbx_description
1 polymer ?
#
loop_
_entity_poly.entity_id
_entity_poly.type
_entity_poly.pdbx_seq_one_letter_code
_entity_poly.pdbx_strand_id
1 'polypeptide(L)' 'MEYNVNKGIGKSVEFKGLKSQYLFIFAGGLLAVFVLFVILYMAGVDQWICIGFGIIAASALVWLTFNLNAKYG' A
#
# COMPACT_ATOMS: atom_id res chain seq x y z
N MET A 1 -2.47 -12.71 -44.05
CA MET A 1 -2.05 -13.28 -42.75
C MET A 1 -2.62 -12.40 -41.66
N GLU A 2 -3.57 -12.91 -40.87
CA GLU A 2 -4.03 -12.22 -39.67
C GLU A 2 -2.98 -12.42 -38.57
N TYR A 3 -2.36 -11.32 -38.14
CA TYR A 3 -1.49 -11.31 -36.98
C TYR A 3 -2.34 -11.11 -35.74
N ASN A 4 -2.27 -12.06 -34.80
CA ASN A 4 -2.93 -11.92 -33.51
C ASN A 4 -2.12 -10.92 -32.67
N VAL A 5 -2.51 -9.64 -32.75
CA VAL A 5 -1.85 -8.57 -32.01
C VAL A 5 -2.20 -8.70 -30.53
N ASN A 6 -1.22 -9.07 -29.72
CA ASN A 6 -1.40 -9.21 -28.27
C ASN A 6 -1.55 -7.82 -27.62
N LYS A 7 -2.79 -7.44 -27.31
CA LYS A 7 -3.14 -6.12 -26.74
C LYS A 7 -2.57 -5.86 -25.32
N GLY A 8 -1.91 -6.86 -24.71
CA GLY A 8 -1.23 -6.71 -23.42
C GLY A 8 0.19 -6.14 -23.51
N ILE A 9 0.81 -6.13 -24.69
CA ILE A 9 2.19 -5.62 -24.87
C ILE A 9 2.20 -4.11 -24.67
N GLY A 10 2.89 -3.66 -23.61
CA GLY A 10 3.01 -2.24 -23.25
C GLY A 10 2.00 -1.75 -22.20
N LYS A 11 1.06 -2.58 -21.74
CA LYS A 11 0.23 -2.22 -20.58
C LYS A 11 1.12 -2.20 -19.33
N SER A 12 1.06 -1.13 -18.54
CA SER A 12 1.82 -1.07 -17.29
C SER A 12 1.38 -2.21 -16.36
N VAL A 13 2.37 -2.82 -15.70
CA VAL A 13 2.18 -3.99 -14.84
C VAL A 13 1.18 -3.71 -13.72
N GLU A 14 0.07 -4.44 -13.75
CA GLU A 14 -0.98 -4.43 -12.74
C GLU A 14 -0.97 -5.77 -11.99
N PHE A 15 -0.96 -5.72 -10.66
CA PHE A 15 -1.15 -6.87 -9.80
C PHE A 15 -2.51 -6.75 -9.11
N LYS A 16 -3.48 -7.56 -9.54
CA LYS A 16 -4.87 -7.55 -9.02
C LYS A 16 -5.51 -6.15 -9.02
N GLY A 17 -5.25 -5.33 -10.05
CA GLY A 17 -5.80 -3.99 -10.18
C GLY A 17 -4.99 -2.88 -9.49
N LEU A 18 -3.95 -3.22 -8.73
CA LEU A 18 -2.94 -2.23 -8.29
C LEU A 18 -1.82 -2.12 -9.34
N LYS A 19 -1.49 -0.91 -9.76
CA LYS A 19 -0.23 -0.68 -10.48
C LYS A 19 0.95 -0.97 -9.57
N SER A 20 2.03 -1.48 -10.16
CA SER A 20 3.25 -1.85 -9.43
C SER A 20 3.78 -0.74 -8.52
N GLN A 21 3.70 0.54 -8.93
CA GLN A 21 4.14 1.67 -8.10
C GLN A 21 3.34 1.80 -6.78
N TYR A 22 2.01 1.71 -6.85
CA TYR A 22 1.15 1.78 -5.66
C TYR A 22 1.29 0.54 -4.78
N LEU A 23 1.62 -0.63 -5.36
CA LEU A 23 1.91 -1.83 -4.59
C LEU A 23 3.16 -1.64 -3.69
N PHE A 24 4.21 -1.02 -4.21
CA PHE A 24 5.41 -0.73 -3.42
C PHE A 24 5.14 0.30 -2.31
N ILE A 25 4.37 1.35 -2.60
CA ILE A 25 3.95 2.34 -1.59
C ILE A 25 3.11 1.66 -0.50
N PHE A 26 2.20 0.78 -0.88
CA PHE A 26 1.38 0.02 0.06
C PHE A 26 2.22 -0.86 0.99
N ALA A 27 3.07 -1.71 0.42
CA ALA A 27 3.87 -2.65 1.18
C ALA A 27 4.92 -1.95 2.06
N GLY A 28 5.67 -0.99 1.50
CA GLY A 28 6.64 -0.19 2.24
C GLY A 28 5.97 0.66 3.32
N GLY A 29 4.79 1.18 3.03
CA GLY A 29 3.95 1.92 3.96
C GLY A 29 3.51 1.10 5.17
N LEU A 30 2.95 -0.10 4.95
CA LEU A 30 2.58 -1.00 6.04
C LEU A 30 3.80 -1.42 6.88
N LEU A 31 4.94 -1.67 6.23
CA LEU A 31 6.19 -1.99 6.93
C LEU A 31 6.65 -0.81 7.81
N ALA A 32 6.58 0.43 7.30
CA ALA A 32 6.92 1.62 8.08
C ALA A 32 5.99 1.81 9.29
N VAL A 33 4.68 1.62 9.12
CA VAL A 33 3.71 1.67 10.24
C VAL A 33 4.04 0.62 11.29
N PHE A 34 4.38 -0.60 10.87
CA PHE A 34 4.78 -1.68 11.77
C PHE A 34 6.06 -1.34 12.55
N VAL A 35 7.10 -0.86 11.87
CA VAL A 35 8.35 -0.45 12.53
C VAL A 35 8.09 0.68 13.53
N LEU A 36 7.30 1.69 13.16
CA LEU A 36 6.96 2.78 14.07
C LEU A 36 6.20 2.28 15.30
N PHE A 37 5.25 1.36 15.12
CA PHE A 37 4.53 0.72 16.21
C PHE A 37 5.48 0.01 17.18
N VAL A 38 6.43 -0.78 16.65
CA VAL A 38 7.44 -1.46 17.48
C VAL A 38 8.29 -0.46 18.27
N ILE A 39 8.71 0.63 17.64
CA ILE A 39 9.47 1.70 18.30
C ILE A 39 8.66 2.34 19.44
N LEU A 40 7.40 2.70 19.20
CA LEU A 40 6.52 3.29 20.22
C LEU A 40 6.30 2.34 21.40
N TYR A 41 6.08 1.06 21.11
CA TYR A 41 5.92 0.04 22.14
C TYR A 41 7.20 -0.13 22.98
N MET A 42 8.36 -0.23 22.33
CA MET A 42 9.66 -0.33 23.03
C MET A 42 10.00 0.93 23.84
N ALA A 43 9.53 2.11 23.41
CA ALA A 43 9.68 3.37 24.12
C ALA A 43 8.76 3.49 25.36
N GLY A 44 7.91 2.50 25.63
CA GLY A 44 7.01 2.48 26.78
C GLY A 44 5.72 3.29 26.60
N VAL A 45 5.33 3.58 25.36
CA VAL A 45 4.03 4.22 25.07
C VAL A 45 2.89 3.27 25.43
N ASP A 46 1.81 3.82 25.99
CA ASP A 46 0.63 3.05 26.38
C ASP A 46 0.07 2.20 25.23
N GLN A 47 -0.29 0.96 25.53
CA GLN A 47 -0.72 -0.02 24.54
C GLN A 47 -1.98 0.40 23.79
N TRP A 48 -2.91 1.11 24.44
CA TRP A 48 -4.13 1.60 23.77
C TRP A 48 -3.80 2.68 22.74
N ILE A 49 -2.82 3.54 23.04
CA ILE A 49 -2.34 4.55 22.08
C ILE A 49 -1.69 3.87 20.88
N CYS A 50 -0.85 2.86 21.12
CA CYS A 50 -0.19 2.10 20.05
C CYS A 50 -1.22 1.39 19.14
N ILE A 51 -2.25 0.77 19.72
CA ILE A 51 -3.33 0.12 18.97
C ILE A 51 -4.12 1.14 18.15
N GLY A 52 -4.53 2.25 18.76
CA GLY A 52 -5.24 3.32 18.08
C GLY A 52 -4.44 3.87 16.91
N PHE A 53 -3.15 4.16 17.13
CA PHE A 53 -2.24 4.60 16.08
C PHE A 53 -2.15 3.58 14.94
N GLY A 54 -1.93 2.29 15.25
CA GLY A 54 -1.79 1.24 14.24
C GLY A 54 -3.03 1.10 13.36
N ILE A 55 -4.23 1.09 13.95
CA ILE A 55 -5.49 0.97 13.21
C ILE A 55 -5.70 2.19 12.32
N ILE A 56 -5.53 3.40 12.85
CA ILE A 56 -5.76 4.64 12.11
C ILE A 56 -4.74 4.78 10.97
N ALA A 57 -3.46 4.58 11.26
CA ALA A 57 -2.38 4.71 10.28
C ALA A 57 -2.50 3.68 9.16
N ALA A 58 -2.74 2.41 9.48
CA ALA A 58 -2.91 1.36 8.48
C ALA A 58 -4.15 1.61 7.61
N SER A 59 -5.28 1.98 8.21
CA SER A 59 -6.53 2.28 7.48
C SER A 59 -6.35 3.47 6.54
N ALA A 60 -5.74 4.57 7.01
CA ALA A 60 -5.46 5.75 6.20
C ALA A 60 -4.52 5.42 5.04
N LEU A 61 -3.50 4.58 5.28
CA LEU A 61 -2.54 4.16 4.26
C LEU A 61 -3.17 3.31 3.17
N VAL A 62 -3.99 2.32 3.56
CA VAL A 62 -4.77 1.49 2.64
C VAL A 62 -5.66 2.40 1.80
N TRP A 63 -6.46 3.25 2.44
CA TRP A 63 -7.39 4.13 1.74
C TRP A 63 -6.68 5.06 0.75
N LEU A 64 -5.61 5.74 1.18
CA LEU A 64 -4.86 6.67 0.34
C LEU A 64 -4.21 5.96 -0.84
N THR A 65 -3.63 4.77 -0.62
CA THR A 65 -2.96 4.01 -1.69
C THR A 65 -3.95 3.53 -2.75
N PHE A 66 -5.10 3.00 -2.34
CA PHE A 66 -6.13 2.56 -3.27
C PHE A 66 -6.82 3.73 -3.98
N ASN A 67 -7.05 4.85 -3.29
CA ASN A 67 -7.62 6.06 -3.88
C ASN A 67 -6.68 6.66 -4.95
N LEU A 68 -5.38 6.75 -4.67
CA LEU A 68 -4.40 7.20 -5.66
C LEU A 68 -4.28 6.21 -6.82
N ASN A 69 -4.29 4.91 -6.55
CA ASN A 69 -4.28 3.88 -7.58
C ASN A 69 -5.52 3.97 -8.49
N ALA A 70 -6.70 4.28 -7.96
CA ALA A 70 -7.90 4.45 -8.78
C ALA A 70 -7.87 5.73 -9.62
N LYS A 71 -7.22 6.79 -9.13
CA LYS A 71 -7.18 8.10 -9.80
C LYS A 71 -6.07 8.23 -10.84
N TYR A 72 -4.93 7.61 -10.60
CA TYR A 72 -3.71 7.78 -11.40
C TYR A 72 -3.08 6.48 -11.88
N GLY A 73 -3.59 5.34 -11.42
CA GLY A 73 -3.15 4.00 -11.84
C GLY A 73 -3.71 3.65 -13.21
#